data_AF-A0A3S0KM55-F1
#
_entry.id   AF-A0A3S0KM55-F1
#
_cell.length_a   1.000
_cell.length_b   1.000
_cell.length_c   1.000
_cell.angle_alpha   90.00
_cell.angle_beta   90.00
_cell.angle_gamma   90.00
#
_symmetry.space_group_name_H-M   'P 1'
#
loop_
_entity.id
_entity.type
_entity.pdbx_description
1 polymer ?
#
loop_
_entity_poly.entity_id
_entity_poly.type
_entity_poly.pdbx_seq_one_letter_code
_entity_poly.pdbx_strand_id
1 'polypeptide(L)'
;MLKIDYELLNETKGKVGHSLEDAICRLSEDWSDIFGAILPANSILVNKEKASKLIFSTAQNYWGDVNLFLHATIQGTSIDLENANDRLKAFFSSPQAKKTIFDYLLIHNSFKFENLIGLVFGKEIKFSKAVGGLHQIYLYQIGKKYLVHIIYNEHSNFWNVLFTKKIYSIFMQTPLHTIQNATQLMKQFKGLLETQYTLNQSVIITNQLIKYIDNENIRSFQLKELHLFNLISHYNGGKRHFRKLNSLIEDIIKSWEKGKWALSEKELTLLTYILAITTSTQNDTEKIIKYGKQLIQNDRLINHAIELLLEYSDVLPNLKPEPTTLVKRYDNNYLEQVFYILIDALVQSNQFSEVVQLLKQHEIASCTSIYEYFNAQQFNKDLLHRIEATVQRDIAYIVHNSPQYVLQSIEEWLEHYYDERSPYYEIANMTSNHVCNILKSLFATEQYELFEKLMEIYKKYFKIDEHFINLRDFVSVYVKNELST
;
A
#
# COMPACT_ATOMS: atom_id res chain seq x y z
N MET A 1 17.77 -9.36 28.82
CA MET A 1 16.57 -10.09 28.35
C MET A 1 15.50 -10.10 29.45
N LEU A 2 14.22 -10.28 29.14
CA LEU A 2 13.19 -10.51 30.17
C LEU A 2 13.29 -11.95 30.72
N LYS A 3 12.85 -12.16 31.97
CA LYS A 3 12.95 -13.47 32.63
C LYS A 3 12.15 -14.54 31.87
N ILE A 4 10.91 -14.22 31.51
CA ILE A 4 10.03 -15.15 30.77
C ILE A 4 10.58 -15.53 29.40
N ASP A 5 11.21 -14.58 28.70
CA ASP A 5 11.82 -14.84 27.38
C ASP A 5 12.95 -15.87 27.47
N TYR A 6 13.76 -15.77 28.52
CA TYR A 6 14.85 -16.69 28.79
C TYR A 6 14.35 -18.08 29.21
N GLU A 7 13.32 -18.14 30.06
CA GLU A 7 12.69 -19.39 30.47
C GLU A 7 12.10 -20.14 29.27
N LEU A 8 11.34 -19.45 28.42
CA LEU A 8 10.76 -20.03 27.20
C LEU A 8 11.81 -20.47 26.18
N LEU A 9 12.90 -19.70 26.02
CA LEU A 9 13.99 -20.10 25.12
C LEU A 9 14.66 -21.39 25.61
N ASN A 10 14.95 -21.48 26.90
CA ASN A 10 15.62 -22.64 27.48
C ASN A 10 14.75 -23.90 27.45
N GLU A 11 13.46 -23.76 27.75
CA GLU A 11 12.53 -24.88 27.76
C GLU A 11 12.31 -25.44 26.35
N THR A 12 12.12 -24.56 25.36
CA THR A 12 11.88 -24.97 23.98
C THR A 12 13.17 -25.26 23.20
N LYS A 13 14.33 -24.85 23.72
CA LYS A 13 15.62 -24.82 23.01
C LYS A 13 15.52 -24.08 21.67
N GLY A 14 14.75 -23.00 21.64
CA GLY A 14 14.51 -22.19 20.44
C GLY A 14 13.58 -22.83 19.40
N LYS A 15 12.85 -23.89 19.74
CA LYS A 15 11.81 -24.48 18.88
C LYS A 15 10.50 -23.70 18.97
N VAL A 16 9.75 -23.68 17.86
CA VAL A 16 8.45 -22.98 17.72
C VAL A 16 7.32 -23.99 17.48
N GLY A 17 6.08 -23.49 17.34
CA GLY A 17 4.89 -24.34 17.18
C GLY A 17 4.48 -24.97 18.51
N HIS A 18 4.04 -26.23 18.50
CA HIS A 18 3.54 -26.93 19.69
C HIS A 18 4.47 -26.84 20.89
N SER A 19 5.80 -26.95 20.69
CA SER A 19 6.75 -26.83 21.80
C SER A 19 6.67 -25.50 22.52
N LEU A 20 6.43 -24.40 21.80
CA LEU A 20 6.28 -23.07 22.38
C LEU A 20 4.88 -22.89 22.97
N GLU A 21 3.83 -23.39 22.31
CA GLU A 21 2.47 -23.37 22.87
C GLU A 21 2.41 -24.08 24.23
N ASP A 22 2.95 -25.30 24.32
CA ASP A 22 2.96 -26.09 25.55
C ASP A 22 3.72 -25.40 26.67
N ALA A 23 4.87 -24.79 26.35
CA ALA A 23 5.67 -24.03 27.32
C ALA A 23 4.90 -22.80 27.82
N ILE A 24 4.15 -22.11 26.95
CA ILE A 24 3.30 -20.99 27.36
C ILE A 24 2.13 -21.48 28.23
N CYS A 25 1.48 -22.58 27.86
CA CYS A 25 0.38 -23.17 28.64
C CYS A 25 0.78 -23.58 30.05
N ARG A 26 2.04 -23.98 30.27
CA ARG A 26 2.55 -24.27 31.62
C ARG A 26 2.75 -23.03 32.49
N LEU A 27 2.89 -21.87 31.87
CA LEU A 27 3.01 -20.58 32.55
C LEU A 27 1.65 -19.91 32.79
N SER A 28 0.67 -20.24 31.97
CA SER A 28 -0.70 -19.70 32.00
C SER A 28 -1.67 -20.71 31.43
N GLU A 29 -2.72 -21.06 32.16
CA GLU A 29 -3.77 -21.95 31.68
C GLU A 29 -4.69 -21.29 30.63
N ASP A 30 -4.44 -20.01 30.30
CA ASP A 30 -5.23 -19.23 29.35
C ASP A 30 -4.97 -19.66 27.89
N TRP A 31 -6.05 -20.09 27.23
CA TRP A 31 -6.07 -20.50 25.83
C TRP A 31 -7.15 -19.76 25.06
N SER A 32 -6.91 -19.49 23.77
CA SER A 32 -7.92 -18.94 22.86
C SER A 32 -7.98 -19.68 21.54
N ASP A 33 -9.20 -19.85 21.04
CA ASP A 33 -9.47 -20.50 19.76
C ASP A 33 -8.97 -19.69 18.54
N ILE A 34 -8.60 -18.41 18.73
CA ILE A 34 -8.14 -17.54 17.63
C ILE A 34 -6.66 -17.83 17.31
N PHE A 35 -5.80 -17.83 18.34
CA PHE A 35 -4.36 -17.94 18.14
C PHE A 35 -3.64 -18.71 19.26
N GLY A 36 -4.33 -19.62 19.95
CA GLY A 36 -3.72 -20.55 20.91
C GLY A 36 -3.38 -19.93 22.27
N ALA A 37 -2.22 -20.33 22.81
CA ALA A 37 -1.82 -20.00 24.19
C ALA A 37 -1.57 -18.49 24.39
N ILE A 38 -1.95 -17.99 25.57
CA ILE A 38 -1.86 -16.57 25.95
C ILE A 38 -0.81 -16.37 27.05
N LEU A 39 0.12 -15.44 26.83
CA LEU A 39 1.12 -15.03 27.81
C LEU A 39 0.54 -14.01 28.81
N PRO A 40 0.72 -14.18 30.14
CA PRO A 40 0.19 -13.22 31.11
C PRO A 40 0.75 -11.81 30.89
N ALA A 41 -0.10 -10.79 30.73
CA ALA A 41 0.34 -9.43 30.44
C ALA A 41 1.34 -8.88 31.48
N ASN A 42 1.17 -9.27 32.74
CA ASN A 42 2.05 -8.87 33.83
C ASN A 42 3.47 -9.45 33.76
N SER A 43 3.69 -10.57 33.07
CA SER A 43 5.02 -11.18 32.92
C SER A 43 5.81 -10.58 31.74
N ILE A 44 5.10 -10.04 30.74
CA ILE A 44 5.69 -9.47 29.52
C ILE A 44 5.83 -7.94 29.57
N LEU A 45 5.08 -7.25 30.44
CA LEU A 45 5.14 -5.80 30.61
C LEU A 45 6.06 -5.37 31.76
N VAL A 46 6.90 -4.37 31.51
CA VAL A 46 7.86 -3.84 32.49
C VAL A 46 7.68 -2.34 32.74
N ASN A 47 8.20 -1.84 33.86
CA ASN A 47 8.20 -0.40 34.15
C ASN A 47 9.26 0.34 33.30
N LYS A 48 9.18 1.68 33.28
CA LYS A 48 10.07 2.54 32.49
C LYS A 48 11.56 2.31 32.78
N GLU A 49 11.93 2.21 34.05
CA GLU A 49 13.32 2.07 34.48
C GLU A 49 13.93 0.76 33.98
N LYS A 50 13.19 -0.35 34.13
CA LYS A 50 13.60 -1.67 33.68
C LYS A 50 13.65 -1.73 32.15
N ALA A 51 12.65 -1.16 31.46
CA ALA A 51 12.66 -1.08 30.00
C ALA A 51 13.89 -0.34 29.49
N SER A 52 14.13 0.87 30.01
CA SER A 52 15.25 1.71 29.60
C SER A 52 16.61 1.07 29.92
N LYS A 53 16.76 0.42 31.08
CA LYS A 53 17.99 -0.33 31.40
C LYS A 53 18.20 -1.52 30.46
N LEU A 54 17.15 -2.29 30.19
CA LEU A 54 17.20 -3.46 29.32
C LEU A 54 17.60 -3.08 27.88
N ILE A 55 16.94 -2.07 27.31
CA ILE A 55 17.23 -1.57 25.97
C ILE A 55 18.68 -1.10 25.88
N PHE A 56 19.08 -0.23 26.80
CA PHE A 56 20.41 0.38 26.78
C PHE A 56 21.53 -0.66 26.92
N SER A 57 21.43 -1.53 27.94
CA SER A 57 22.42 -2.61 28.14
C SER A 57 22.50 -3.57 26.96
N THR A 58 21.37 -3.86 26.31
CA THR A 58 21.36 -4.73 25.13
C THR A 58 22.05 -4.05 23.94
N ALA A 59 21.69 -2.81 23.63
CA ALA A 59 22.33 -2.06 22.56
C ALA A 59 23.84 -1.90 22.80
N GLN A 60 24.25 -1.58 24.03
CA GLN A 60 25.65 -1.46 24.40
C GLN A 60 26.42 -2.78 24.22
N ASN A 61 25.86 -3.90 24.69
CA ASN A 61 26.54 -5.19 24.62
C ASN A 61 26.76 -5.70 23.18
N TYR A 62 25.83 -5.41 22.25
CA TYR A 62 25.89 -5.94 20.89
C TYR A 62 26.42 -4.94 19.85
N TRP A 63 26.27 -3.64 20.11
CA TRP A 63 26.60 -2.57 19.16
C TRP A 63 27.54 -1.49 19.73
N GLY A 64 27.92 -1.59 21.01
CA GLY A 64 28.76 -0.58 21.68
C GLY A 64 30.26 -0.66 21.37
N ASP A 65 30.73 -1.80 20.88
CA ASP A 65 32.14 -2.02 20.50
C ASP A 65 32.22 -2.51 19.05
N VAL A 66 33.08 -1.88 18.24
CA VAL A 66 33.32 -2.29 16.85
C VAL A 66 34.17 -3.55 16.82
N ASN A 67 33.53 -4.72 16.83
CA ASN A 67 34.20 -5.99 16.59
C ASN A 67 34.56 -6.16 15.09
N LEU A 68 35.34 -7.20 14.74
CA LEU A 68 35.76 -7.50 13.36
C LEU A 68 34.59 -7.55 12.36
N PHE A 69 33.41 -8.03 12.80
CA PHE A 69 32.20 -8.10 11.96
C PHE A 69 31.57 -6.72 11.73
N LEU A 70 31.54 -5.88 12.76
CA LEU A 70 31.11 -4.48 12.67
C LEU A 70 32.08 -3.68 11.79
N HIS A 71 33.39 -3.90 11.92
CA HIS A 71 34.40 -3.26 11.09
C HIS A 71 34.18 -3.57 9.59
N ALA A 72 34.01 -4.85 9.23
CA ALA A 72 33.73 -5.25 7.86
C ALA A 72 32.42 -4.65 7.31
N THR A 73 31.41 -4.48 8.17
CA THR A 73 30.12 -3.88 7.80
C THR A 73 30.24 -2.36 7.55
N ILE A 74 31.09 -1.67 8.32
CA ILE A 74 31.28 -0.23 8.23
C ILE A 74 32.31 0.15 7.12
N GLN A 75 33.22 -0.76 6.75
CA GLN A 75 34.28 -0.53 5.75
C GLN A 75 33.77 -0.18 4.35
N GLY A 76 32.50 -0.46 4.04
CA GLY A 76 31.83 -0.03 2.81
C GLY A 76 31.05 1.29 2.91
N THR A 77 31.18 2.04 4.01
CA THR A 77 30.38 3.24 4.28
C THR A 77 31.22 4.52 4.33
N SER A 78 30.57 5.69 4.35
CA SER A 78 31.25 7.00 4.48
C SER A 78 31.65 7.35 5.93
N ILE A 79 31.65 6.38 6.84
CA ILE A 79 32.05 6.57 8.24
C ILE A 79 33.56 6.43 8.34
N ASP A 80 34.19 7.38 9.04
CA ASP A 80 35.58 7.29 9.43
C ASP A 80 35.79 6.14 10.42
N LEU A 81 36.35 5.03 9.92
CA LEU A 81 36.57 3.79 10.65
C LEU A 81 37.55 3.98 11.82
N GLU A 82 38.54 4.86 11.69
CA GLU A 82 39.59 5.06 12.71
C GLU A 82 38.99 5.62 14.00
N ASN A 83 38.00 6.52 13.87
CA ASN A 83 37.33 7.18 15.00
C ASN A 83 35.96 6.57 15.36
N ALA A 84 35.48 5.57 14.61
CA ALA A 84 34.14 5.01 14.78
C ALA A 84 33.94 4.35 16.16
N ASN A 85 34.93 3.58 16.61
CA ASN A 85 34.87 2.88 17.89
C ASN A 85 34.87 3.86 19.08
N ASP A 86 35.70 4.89 19.02
CA ASP A 86 35.80 5.90 20.08
C ASP A 86 34.53 6.74 20.18
N ARG A 87 33.90 7.08 19.05
CA ARG A 87 32.61 7.78 19.04
C ARG A 87 31.47 6.92 19.59
N LEU A 88 31.42 5.63 19.25
CA LEU A 88 30.42 4.70 19.81
C LEU A 88 30.61 4.56 21.32
N LYS A 89 31.84 4.36 21.79
CA LYS A 89 32.16 4.30 23.23
C LYS A 89 31.83 5.59 23.95
N ALA A 90 32.16 6.74 23.36
CA ALA A 90 31.84 8.06 23.92
C ALA A 90 30.31 8.26 24.02
N PHE A 91 29.55 7.85 23.01
CA PHE A 91 28.10 7.89 23.06
C PHE A 91 27.56 7.00 24.18
N PHE A 92 27.91 5.72 24.26
CA PHE A 92 27.42 4.85 25.34
C PHE A 92 27.93 5.26 26.73
N SER A 93 29.02 6.02 26.82
CA SER A 93 29.50 6.59 28.09
C SER A 93 28.80 7.90 28.48
N SER A 94 28.04 8.51 27.56
CA SER A 94 27.31 9.75 27.82
C SER A 94 26.13 9.54 28.77
N PRO A 95 25.91 10.45 29.75
CA PRO A 95 24.73 10.44 30.60
C PRO A 95 23.40 10.54 29.82
N GLN A 96 23.41 11.14 28.63
CA GLN A 96 22.21 11.35 27.82
C GLN A 96 21.86 10.16 26.93
N ALA A 97 22.81 9.29 26.56
CA ALA A 97 22.58 8.26 25.54
C ALA A 97 21.45 7.30 25.89
N LYS A 98 21.33 6.88 27.16
CA LYS A 98 20.22 6.05 27.63
C LYS A 98 18.86 6.70 27.41
N LYS A 99 18.76 8.01 27.63
CA LYS A 99 17.53 8.77 27.39
C LYS A 99 17.27 8.91 25.89
N THR A 100 18.27 9.28 25.10
CA THR A 100 18.15 9.44 23.65
C THR A 100 17.65 8.17 22.97
N ILE A 101 18.24 7.00 23.28
CA ILE A 101 17.81 5.72 22.69
C ILE A 101 16.36 5.40 23.09
N PHE A 102 16.01 5.65 24.36
CA PHE A 102 14.65 5.36 24.86
C PHE A 102 13.60 6.27 24.22
N ASP A 103 13.88 7.57 24.12
CA ASP A 103 12.99 8.56 23.50
C ASP A 103 12.84 8.29 21.99
N TYR A 104 13.91 7.89 21.31
CA TYR A 104 13.85 7.43 19.92
C TYR A 104 12.91 6.24 19.76
N LEU A 105 13.07 5.22 20.60
CA LEU A 105 12.22 4.02 20.59
C LEU A 105 10.76 4.32 20.93
N LEU A 106 10.48 5.31 21.78
CA LEU A 106 9.11 5.72 22.09
C LEU A 106 8.37 6.31 20.89
N ILE A 107 9.10 6.97 19.99
CA ILE A 107 8.53 7.60 18.79
C ILE A 107 8.42 6.59 17.65
N HIS A 108 9.49 5.84 17.39
CA HIS A 108 9.61 4.97 16.22
C HIS A 108 9.21 3.50 16.47
N ASN A 109 9.00 3.11 17.74
CA ASN A 109 8.68 1.76 18.23
C ASN A 109 9.69 0.65 17.89
N SER A 110 10.75 0.98 17.13
CA SER A 110 11.78 0.04 16.70
C SER A 110 13.17 0.69 16.63
N PHE A 111 14.20 -0.12 16.82
CA PHE A 111 15.60 0.33 16.81
C PHE A 111 16.51 -0.77 16.25
N LYS A 112 17.22 -0.43 15.18
CA LYS A 112 18.23 -1.25 14.50
C LYS A 112 19.59 -0.55 14.56
N PHE A 113 20.63 -1.25 14.14
CA PHE A 113 21.99 -0.70 14.10
C PHE A 113 22.11 0.58 13.26
N GLU A 114 21.40 0.66 12.13
CA GLU A 114 21.33 1.86 11.28
C GLU A 114 20.88 3.10 12.05
N ASN A 115 19.88 2.94 12.91
CA ASN A 115 19.34 4.03 13.72
C ASN A 115 20.37 4.50 14.76
N LEU A 116 21.13 3.56 15.36
CA LEU A 116 22.24 3.90 16.25
C LEU A 116 23.31 4.71 15.51
N ILE A 117 23.69 4.28 14.30
CA ILE A 117 24.64 5.02 13.47
C ILE A 117 24.14 6.44 13.16
N GLY A 118 22.85 6.58 12.81
CA GLY A 118 22.23 7.89 12.62
C GLY A 118 22.33 8.78 13.87
N LEU A 119 22.06 8.22 15.05
CA LEU A 119 22.14 8.96 16.32
C LEU A 119 23.58 9.35 16.71
N VAL A 120 24.56 8.50 16.42
CA VAL A 120 25.96 8.71 16.83
C VAL A 120 26.74 9.57 15.85
N PHE A 121 26.51 9.38 14.54
CA PHE A 121 27.30 10.00 13.47
C PHE A 121 26.53 11.06 12.68
N GLY A 122 25.22 11.22 12.89
CA GLY A 122 24.39 12.17 12.16
C GLY A 122 24.21 11.82 10.68
N LYS A 123 24.51 10.57 10.29
CA LYS A 123 24.40 10.08 8.91
C LYS A 123 23.44 8.90 8.84
N GLU A 124 22.45 8.99 7.97
CA GLU A 124 21.59 7.85 7.66
C GLU A 124 22.30 6.91 6.70
N ILE A 125 22.56 5.68 7.16
CA ILE A 125 23.23 4.64 6.37
C ILE A 125 22.35 3.41 6.44
N LYS A 126 22.03 2.84 5.28
CA LYS A 126 21.27 1.59 5.16
C LYS A 126 22.23 0.42 5.00
N PHE A 127 22.03 -0.64 5.77
CA PHE A 127 22.77 -1.88 5.72
C PHE A 127 21.86 -2.99 5.15
N SER A 128 22.41 -3.82 4.27
CA SER A 128 21.66 -4.92 3.63
C SER A 128 21.44 -6.12 4.55
N LYS A 129 22.15 -6.21 5.68
CA LYS A 129 22.09 -7.33 6.63
C LYS A 129 22.11 -6.83 8.07
N ALA A 130 21.55 -7.65 8.97
CA ALA A 130 21.63 -7.43 10.40
C ALA A 130 23.08 -7.46 10.89
N VAL A 131 23.41 -6.57 11.82
CA VAL A 131 24.79 -6.32 12.22
C VAL A 131 25.05 -6.79 13.66
N GLY A 132 26.12 -7.54 13.86
CA GLY A 132 26.45 -8.16 15.15
C GLY A 132 25.58 -9.36 15.48
N GLY A 133 25.27 -9.58 16.76
CA GLY A 133 24.37 -10.64 17.24
C GLY A 133 22.92 -10.21 17.44
N LEU A 134 22.60 -8.93 17.18
CA LEU A 134 21.32 -8.30 17.46
C LEU A 134 20.68 -7.79 16.17
N HIS A 135 19.43 -8.20 15.94
CA HIS A 135 18.68 -7.79 14.76
C HIS A 135 17.96 -6.46 15.00
N GLN A 136 17.13 -6.40 16.04
CA GLN A 136 16.22 -5.28 16.28
C GLN A 136 15.68 -5.30 17.71
N ILE A 137 15.40 -4.11 18.25
CA ILE A 137 14.71 -3.90 19.53
C ILE A 137 13.38 -3.20 19.25
N TYR A 138 12.30 -3.65 19.89
CA TYR A 138 10.97 -3.03 19.86
C TYR A 138 10.58 -2.50 21.23
N LEU A 139 9.85 -1.38 21.23
CA LEU A 139 9.27 -0.77 22.42
C LEU A 139 7.86 -0.28 22.10
N TYR A 140 6.89 -0.66 22.93
CA TYR A 140 5.53 -0.13 22.88
C TYR A 140 5.05 0.21 24.29
N GLN A 141 4.40 1.37 24.46
CA GLN A 141 3.83 1.78 25.74
C GLN A 141 2.40 1.26 25.89
N ILE A 142 2.14 0.59 27.01
CA ILE A 142 0.86 -0.01 27.37
C ILE A 142 0.46 0.54 28.75
N GLY A 143 -0.38 1.58 28.75
CA GLY A 143 -0.74 2.35 29.94
C GLY A 143 0.49 2.96 30.60
N LYS A 144 0.80 2.51 31.82
CA LYS A 144 1.98 2.94 32.61
C LYS A 144 3.19 2.00 32.47
N LYS A 145 3.06 0.92 31.69
CA LYS A 145 4.11 -0.09 31.48
C LYS A 145 4.54 -0.11 30.02
N TYR A 146 5.55 -0.92 29.72
CA TYR A 146 6.18 -1.03 28.42
C TYR A 146 6.35 -2.49 28.02
N LEU A 147 6.00 -2.79 26.77
CA LEU A 147 6.37 -4.03 26.09
C LEU A 147 7.74 -3.81 25.43
N VAL A 148 8.76 -4.53 25.89
CA VAL A 148 10.09 -4.55 25.28
C VAL A 148 10.29 -5.92 24.66
N HIS A 149 10.65 -5.97 23.38
CA HIS A 149 10.99 -7.21 22.70
C HIS A 149 12.29 -7.08 21.92
N ILE A 150 13.15 -8.07 22.00
CA ILE A 150 14.48 -8.06 21.39
C ILE A 150 14.57 -9.27 20.46
N ILE A 151 14.91 -9.03 19.20
CA ILE A 151 15.17 -10.07 18.21
C ILE A 151 16.67 -10.23 18.06
N TYR A 152 17.18 -11.40 18.40
CA TYR A 152 18.57 -11.78 18.19
C TYR A 152 18.73 -12.50 16.85
N ASN A 153 19.94 -12.49 16.31
CA ASN A 153 20.25 -13.21 15.06
C ASN A 153 20.17 -14.73 15.27
N GLU A 154 20.61 -15.19 16.44
CA GLU A 154 20.43 -16.57 16.86
C GLU A 154 18.96 -16.85 17.19
N HIS A 155 18.42 -17.96 16.68
CA HIS A 155 17.01 -18.33 16.82
C HIS A 155 16.02 -17.23 16.41
N SER A 156 16.33 -16.45 15.36
CA SER A 156 15.50 -15.34 14.88
C SER A 156 14.02 -15.70 14.69
N ASN A 157 13.72 -16.89 14.15
CA ASN A 157 12.36 -17.39 14.00
C ASN A 157 11.63 -17.52 15.35
N PHE A 158 12.30 -18.06 16.37
CA PHE A 158 11.73 -18.14 17.72
C PHE A 158 11.40 -16.76 18.28
N TRP A 159 12.32 -15.80 18.16
CA TRP A 159 12.07 -14.45 18.64
C TRP A 159 10.91 -13.76 17.91
N ASN A 160 10.76 -14.00 16.61
CA ASN A 160 9.64 -13.48 15.84
C ASN A 160 8.31 -14.10 16.29
N VAL A 161 8.22 -15.42 16.41
CA VAL A 161 7.00 -16.11 16.90
C VAL A 161 6.64 -15.67 18.31
N LEU A 162 7.63 -15.60 19.22
CA LEU A 162 7.41 -15.12 20.59
C LEU A 162 6.91 -13.67 20.60
N PHE A 163 7.41 -12.82 19.70
CA PHE A 163 6.91 -11.46 19.59
C PHE A 163 5.44 -11.43 19.17
N THR A 164 5.09 -12.18 18.13
CA THR A 164 3.70 -12.33 17.65
C THR A 164 2.79 -12.74 18.79
N LYS A 165 3.21 -13.72 19.60
CA LYS A 165 2.47 -14.19 20.79
C LYS A 165 2.32 -13.13 21.87
N LYS A 166 3.36 -12.35 22.15
CA LYS A 166 3.27 -11.24 23.09
C LYS A 166 2.29 -10.18 22.63
N ILE A 167 2.37 -9.77 21.35
CA ILE A 167 1.45 -8.76 20.80
C ILE A 167 -0.01 -9.25 20.88
N TYR A 168 -0.26 -10.48 20.45
CA TYR A 168 -1.56 -11.14 20.58
C TYR A 168 -2.08 -11.09 22.03
N SER A 169 -1.24 -11.52 22.98
CA SER A 169 -1.59 -11.57 24.39
C SER A 169 -1.93 -10.19 24.97
N ILE A 170 -1.23 -9.13 24.53
CA ILE A 170 -1.53 -7.75 24.92
C ILE A 170 -2.93 -7.34 24.46
N PHE A 171 -3.29 -7.60 23.20
CA PHE A 171 -4.62 -7.27 22.68
C PHE A 171 -5.75 -8.08 23.34
N MET A 172 -5.47 -9.32 23.76
CA MET A 172 -6.46 -10.16 24.44
C MET A 172 -6.75 -9.71 25.88
N GLN A 173 -5.75 -9.17 26.58
CA GLN A 173 -5.84 -8.90 28.04
C GLN A 173 -5.91 -7.42 28.41
N THR A 174 -5.64 -6.51 27.47
CA THR A 174 -5.48 -5.09 27.78
C THR A 174 -6.50 -4.23 27.02
N PRO A 175 -7.20 -3.28 27.67
CA PRO A 175 -8.09 -2.38 26.98
C PRO A 175 -7.36 -1.55 25.91
N LEU A 176 -7.98 -1.42 24.74
CA LEU A 176 -7.40 -0.80 23.55
C LEU A 176 -6.93 0.63 23.80
N HIS A 177 -7.69 1.41 24.58
CA HIS A 177 -7.38 2.81 24.88
C HIS A 177 -6.06 3.00 25.67
N THR A 178 -5.53 1.93 26.27
CA THR A 178 -4.25 1.99 27.00
C THR A 178 -3.05 1.72 26.10
N ILE A 179 -3.26 1.16 24.91
CA ILE A 179 -2.20 0.77 23.96
C ILE A 179 -1.85 2.00 23.12
N GLN A 180 -0.66 2.55 23.33
CA GLN A 180 -0.16 3.62 22.48
C GLN A 180 0.13 3.08 21.08
N ASN A 181 -0.32 3.79 20.04
CA ASN A 181 -0.15 3.39 18.63
C ASN A 181 -0.67 1.97 18.32
N ALA A 182 -1.86 1.63 18.83
CA ALA A 182 -2.45 0.29 18.68
C ALA A 182 -2.51 -0.21 17.23
N THR A 183 -2.86 0.65 16.27
CA THR A 183 -2.90 0.29 14.85
C THR A 183 -1.52 -0.11 14.31
N GLN A 184 -0.45 0.58 14.73
CA GLN A 184 0.91 0.21 14.34
C GLN A 184 1.34 -1.11 14.95
N LEU A 185 0.98 -1.36 16.21
CA LEU A 185 1.23 -2.64 16.86
C LEU A 185 0.47 -3.80 16.17
N MET A 186 -0.75 -3.55 15.71
CA MET A 186 -1.53 -4.51 14.91
C MET A 186 -0.93 -4.73 13.51
N LYS A 187 -0.45 -3.67 12.84
CA LYS A 187 0.31 -3.78 11.58
C LYS A 187 1.55 -4.65 11.76
N GLN A 188 2.30 -4.45 12.85
CA GLN A 188 3.45 -5.28 13.21
C GLN A 188 3.05 -6.75 13.44
N PHE A 189 1.95 -7.00 14.14
CA PHE A 189 1.42 -8.35 14.33
C PHE A 189 1.10 -9.05 13.01
N LYS A 190 0.34 -8.39 12.11
CA LYS A 190 0.02 -8.95 10.79
C LYS A 190 1.27 -9.21 9.96
N GLY A 191 2.21 -8.27 9.92
CA GLY A 191 3.47 -8.44 9.19
C GLY A 191 4.29 -9.63 9.71
N LEU A 192 4.33 -9.85 11.02
CA LEU A 192 4.97 -11.04 11.59
C LEU A 192 4.21 -12.32 11.26
N LEU A 193 2.87 -12.31 11.27
CA LEU A 193 2.06 -13.47 10.86
C LEU A 193 2.34 -13.89 9.41
N GLU A 194 2.49 -12.93 8.49
CA GLU A 194 2.76 -13.20 7.07
C GLU A 194 4.12 -13.87 6.83
N THR A 195 5.05 -13.80 7.80
CA THR A 195 6.32 -14.55 7.73
C THR A 195 6.16 -16.04 8.09
N GLN A 196 5.05 -16.41 8.72
CA GLN A 196 4.82 -17.75 9.30
C GLN A 196 3.61 -18.46 8.67
N TYR A 197 2.64 -17.70 8.19
CA TYR A 197 1.37 -18.15 7.67
C TYR A 197 1.13 -17.60 6.27
N THR A 198 0.23 -18.25 5.53
CA THR A 198 -0.24 -17.70 4.26
C THR A 198 -0.97 -16.37 4.47
N LEU A 199 -0.94 -15.51 3.45
CA LEU A 199 -1.62 -14.21 3.47
C LEU A 199 -3.13 -14.32 3.80
N ASN A 200 -3.80 -15.39 3.36
CA ASN A 200 -5.19 -15.64 3.74
C ASN A 200 -5.35 -15.95 5.24
N GLN A 201 -4.46 -16.77 5.80
CA GLN A 201 -4.50 -17.13 7.21
C GLN A 201 -4.19 -15.93 8.11
N SER A 202 -3.20 -15.10 7.74
CA SER A 202 -2.86 -13.89 8.49
C SER A 202 -4.05 -12.93 8.57
N VAL A 203 -4.78 -12.74 7.46
CA VAL A 203 -6.01 -11.92 7.42
C VAL A 203 -7.11 -12.52 8.29
N ILE A 204 -7.32 -13.84 8.25
CA ILE A 204 -8.35 -14.51 9.08
C ILE A 204 -8.07 -14.31 10.58
N ILE A 205 -6.83 -14.60 11.01
CA ILE A 205 -6.41 -14.47 12.42
C ILE A 205 -6.54 -13.02 12.87
N THR A 206 -6.05 -12.07 12.05
CA THR A 206 -6.13 -10.63 12.35
C THR A 206 -7.58 -10.17 12.46
N ASN A 207 -8.46 -10.57 11.54
CA ASN A 207 -9.88 -10.23 11.58
C ASN A 207 -10.58 -10.82 12.82
N GLN A 208 -10.26 -12.06 13.20
CA GLN A 208 -10.81 -12.66 14.43
C GLN A 208 -10.36 -11.91 15.68
N LEU A 209 -9.09 -11.51 15.76
CA LEU A 209 -8.58 -10.70 16.87
C LEU A 209 -9.26 -9.33 16.93
N ILE A 210 -9.44 -8.65 15.79
CA ILE A 210 -10.11 -7.35 15.74
C ILE A 210 -11.58 -7.47 16.17
N LYS A 211 -12.28 -8.53 15.78
CA LYS A 211 -13.65 -8.80 16.27
C LYS A 211 -13.71 -9.01 17.77
N TYR A 212 -12.74 -9.72 18.34
CA TYR A 212 -12.64 -9.83 19.80
C TYR A 212 -12.43 -8.46 20.44
N ILE A 213 -11.51 -7.65 19.93
CA ILE A 213 -11.24 -6.29 20.43
C ILE A 213 -12.50 -5.41 20.34
N ASP A 214 -13.25 -5.49 19.24
CA ASP A 214 -14.51 -4.74 19.04
C ASP A 214 -15.57 -5.07 20.10
N ASN A 215 -15.71 -6.35 20.45
CA ASN A 215 -16.65 -6.78 21.49
C ASN A 215 -16.26 -6.32 22.90
N GLU A 216 -14.96 -6.30 23.20
CA GLU A 216 -14.43 -6.00 24.54
C GLU A 216 -14.18 -4.51 24.79
N ASN A 217 -14.25 -3.66 23.75
CA ASN A 217 -13.89 -2.24 23.86
C ASN A 217 -15.02 -1.31 23.43
N ILE A 218 -15.15 -0.20 24.16
CA ILE A 218 -16.05 0.88 23.75
C ILE A 218 -15.55 1.57 22.48
N ARG A 219 -16.50 2.16 21.74
CA ARG A 219 -16.20 2.96 20.55
C ARG A 219 -15.16 4.03 20.84
N SER A 220 -14.08 4.01 20.08
CA SER A 220 -12.94 4.91 20.20
C SER A 220 -12.31 5.16 18.83
N PHE A 221 -11.49 6.20 18.72
CA PHE A 221 -10.72 6.48 17.51
C PHE A 221 -9.83 5.27 17.13
N GLN A 222 -9.16 4.66 18.11
CA GLN A 222 -8.31 3.49 17.90
C GLN A 222 -9.08 2.30 17.33
N LEU A 223 -10.31 2.08 17.78
CA LEU A 223 -11.15 0.99 17.27
C LEU A 223 -11.56 1.25 15.81
N LYS A 224 -11.91 2.50 15.46
CA LYS A 224 -12.16 2.90 14.07
C LYS A 224 -10.94 2.61 13.18
N GLU A 225 -9.76 3.01 13.63
CA GLU A 225 -8.51 2.77 12.90
C GLU A 225 -8.22 1.27 12.71
N LEU A 226 -8.53 0.43 13.70
CA LEU A 226 -8.43 -1.02 13.55
C LEU A 226 -9.45 -1.58 12.56
N HIS A 227 -10.67 -1.06 12.51
CA HIS A 227 -11.68 -1.48 11.53
C HIS A 227 -11.25 -1.12 10.10
N LEU A 228 -10.73 0.10 9.89
CA LEU A 228 -10.15 0.52 8.60
C LEU A 228 -8.95 -0.36 8.22
N PHE A 229 -8.06 -0.64 9.16
CA PHE A 229 -6.93 -1.53 8.93
C PHE A 229 -7.38 -2.96 8.56
N ASN A 230 -8.43 -3.48 9.20
CA ASN A 230 -8.99 -4.79 8.88
C ASN A 230 -9.54 -4.81 7.45
N LEU A 231 -10.29 -3.78 7.06
CA LEU A 231 -10.80 -3.65 5.70
C LEU A 231 -9.67 -3.66 4.67
N ILE A 232 -8.63 -2.86 4.89
CA ILE A 232 -7.44 -2.79 4.02
C ILE A 232 -6.76 -4.15 3.94
N SER A 233 -6.66 -4.85 5.07
CA SER A 233 -6.12 -6.21 5.13
C SER A 233 -6.93 -7.19 4.29
N HIS A 234 -8.25 -7.05 4.25
CA HIS A 234 -9.13 -7.84 3.39
C HIS A 234 -8.99 -7.46 1.91
N TYR A 235 -8.81 -6.17 1.60
CA TYR A 235 -8.60 -5.69 0.23
C TYR A 235 -7.31 -6.27 -0.36
N ASN A 236 -6.23 -6.23 0.42
CA ASN A 236 -4.94 -6.82 0.05
C ASN A 236 -4.92 -8.36 0.20
N GLY A 237 -5.99 -8.95 0.73
CA GLY A 237 -6.14 -10.36 1.08
C GLY A 237 -6.34 -11.33 -0.10
N GLY A 238 -6.54 -10.83 -1.32
CA GLY A 238 -6.81 -11.64 -2.51
C GLY A 238 -8.28 -12.03 -2.72
N LYS A 239 -8.59 -12.69 -3.85
CA LYS A 239 -9.96 -12.88 -4.42
C LYS A 239 -11.04 -13.35 -3.43
N ARG A 240 -10.71 -14.22 -2.48
CA ARG A 240 -11.68 -14.73 -1.47
C ARG A 240 -12.13 -13.64 -0.50
N HIS A 241 -11.24 -12.72 -0.15
CA HIS A 241 -11.51 -11.63 0.77
C HIS A 241 -12.25 -10.48 0.09
N PHE A 242 -12.04 -10.26 -1.21
CA PHE A 242 -12.80 -9.28 -2.01
C PHE A 242 -14.31 -9.46 -1.93
N ARG A 243 -14.80 -10.71 -1.88
CA ARG A 243 -16.25 -11.00 -1.76
C ARG A 243 -16.87 -10.49 -0.46
N LYS A 244 -16.06 -10.25 0.58
CA LYS A 244 -16.51 -9.77 1.89
C LYS A 244 -16.35 -8.25 2.05
N LEU A 245 -15.73 -7.56 1.09
CA LEU A 245 -15.44 -6.14 1.22
C LEU A 245 -16.71 -5.31 1.30
N ASN A 246 -17.69 -5.55 0.43
CA ASN A 246 -18.93 -4.76 0.41
C ASN A 246 -19.63 -4.79 1.78
N SER A 247 -19.81 -5.97 2.38
CA SER A 247 -20.42 -6.08 3.71
C SER A 247 -19.56 -5.41 4.80
N LEU A 248 -18.23 -5.55 4.74
CA LEU A 248 -17.34 -4.89 5.70
C LEU A 248 -17.40 -3.37 5.59
N ILE A 249 -17.48 -2.82 4.38
CA ILE A 249 -17.61 -1.38 4.15
C ILE A 249 -18.95 -0.87 4.65
N GLU A 250 -20.04 -1.59 4.36
CA GLU A 250 -21.38 -1.26 4.88
C GLU A 250 -21.40 -1.25 6.41
N ASP A 251 -20.80 -2.26 7.05
CA ASP A 251 -20.69 -2.35 8.51
C ASP A 251 -19.87 -1.20 9.10
N ILE A 252 -18.76 -0.82 8.45
CA ILE A 252 -17.91 0.31 8.85
C ILE A 252 -18.68 1.62 8.72
N ILE A 253 -19.32 1.88 7.58
CA ILE A 253 -20.10 3.09 7.35
C ILE A 253 -21.20 3.19 8.41
N LYS A 254 -21.98 2.12 8.63
CA LYS A 254 -23.05 2.11 9.64
C LYS A 254 -22.52 2.32 11.06
N SER A 255 -21.36 1.75 11.38
CA SER A 255 -20.77 1.86 12.72
C SER A 255 -20.21 3.26 13.01
N TRP A 256 -19.72 3.95 11.98
CA TRP A 256 -18.95 5.19 12.10
C TRP A 256 -19.57 6.35 11.30
N GLU A 257 -20.84 6.28 10.91
CA GLU A 257 -21.53 7.36 10.18
C GLU A 257 -21.63 8.64 11.01
N LYS A 258 -21.87 8.49 12.32
CA LYS A 258 -22.20 9.58 13.24
C LYS A 258 -21.43 9.47 14.54
N GLY A 259 -21.25 10.61 15.21
CA GLY A 259 -20.65 10.72 16.52
C GLY A 259 -19.26 11.34 16.50
N LYS A 260 -18.61 11.37 17.67
CA LYS A 260 -17.31 12.02 17.88
C LYS A 260 -16.19 11.46 16.98
N TRP A 261 -16.27 10.17 16.67
CA TRP A 261 -15.30 9.44 15.87
C TRP A 261 -15.88 9.04 14.53
N ALA A 262 -16.77 9.86 13.95
CA ALA A 262 -17.33 9.58 12.63
C ALA A 262 -16.23 9.46 11.56
N LEU A 263 -16.55 8.79 10.46
CA LEU A 263 -15.68 8.71 9.30
C LEU A 263 -15.40 10.12 8.78
N SER A 264 -14.13 10.41 8.56
CA SER A 264 -13.73 11.65 7.90
C SER A 264 -14.04 11.60 6.40
N GLU A 265 -14.06 12.74 5.72
CA GLU A 265 -14.29 12.79 4.28
C GLU A 265 -13.23 12.01 3.50
N LYS A 266 -11.95 12.08 3.92
CA LYS A 266 -10.86 11.27 3.37
C LYS A 266 -11.11 9.77 3.53
N GLU A 267 -11.56 9.32 4.70
CA GLU A 267 -11.84 7.90 4.96
C GLU A 267 -13.00 7.42 4.08
N LEU A 268 -14.08 8.20 3.98
CA LEU A 268 -15.18 7.91 3.06
C LEU A 268 -14.70 7.86 1.60
N THR A 269 -13.77 8.74 1.20
CA THR A 269 -13.18 8.75 -0.15
C THR A 269 -12.38 7.47 -0.41
N LEU A 270 -11.59 7.00 0.56
CA LEU A 270 -10.89 5.72 0.49
C LEU A 270 -11.88 4.55 0.33
N LEU A 271 -12.95 4.52 1.12
CA LEU A 271 -13.97 3.46 1.05
C LEU A 271 -14.66 3.45 -0.32
N THR A 272 -15.04 4.63 -0.85
CA THR A 272 -15.63 4.75 -2.17
C THR A 272 -14.65 4.29 -3.27
N TYR A 273 -13.37 4.60 -3.14
CA TYR A 273 -12.33 4.11 -4.05
C TYR A 273 -12.27 2.58 -4.05
N ILE A 274 -12.16 1.95 -2.87
CA ILE A 274 -12.13 0.49 -2.75
C ILE A 274 -13.38 -0.13 -3.36
N LEU A 275 -14.55 0.48 -3.15
CA LEU A 275 -15.80 0.03 -3.76
C LEU A 275 -15.75 0.12 -5.29
N ALA A 276 -15.31 1.25 -5.86
CA ALA A 276 -15.21 1.43 -7.31
C ALA A 276 -14.34 0.36 -7.97
N ILE A 277 -13.13 0.13 -7.43
CA ILE A 277 -12.21 -0.91 -7.92
C ILE A 277 -12.84 -2.30 -7.76
N THR A 278 -13.40 -2.60 -6.59
CA THR A 278 -13.99 -3.92 -6.31
C THR A 278 -15.17 -4.19 -7.26
N THR A 279 -16.03 -3.20 -7.53
CA THR A 279 -17.14 -3.36 -8.48
C THR A 279 -16.68 -3.47 -9.92
N SER A 280 -15.56 -2.83 -10.28
CA SER A 280 -14.92 -3.01 -11.59
C SER A 280 -14.47 -4.45 -11.80
N THR A 281 -13.85 -5.09 -10.79
CA THR A 281 -13.49 -6.51 -10.89
C THR A 281 -14.69 -7.46 -10.97
N GLN A 282 -15.88 -7.00 -10.57
CA GLN A 282 -17.14 -7.75 -10.60
C GLN A 282 -17.98 -7.45 -11.85
N ASN A 283 -17.52 -6.55 -12.73
CA ASN A 283 -18.27 -6.06 -13.89
C ASN A 283 -19.67 -5.53 -13.55
N ASP A 284 -19.82 -4.85 -12.41
CA ASP A 284 -21.08 -4.20 -12.00
C ASP A 284 -21.11 -2.74 -12.47
N THR A 285 -21.49 -2.55 -13.73
CA THR A 285 -21.42 -1.27 -14.45
C THR A 285 -22.14 -0.12 -13.72
N GLU A 286 -23.34 -0.38 -13.18
CA GLU A 286 -24.13 0.65 -12.48
C GLU A 286 -23.41 1.18 -11.23
N LYS A 287 -22.83 0.27 -10.43
CA LYS A 287 -22.10 0.67 -9.23
C LYS A 287 -20.77 1.34 -9.55
N ILE A 288 -20.08 0.92 -10.61
CA ILE A 288 -18.85 1.59 -11.07
C ILE A 288 -19.16 3.04 -11.41
N ILE A 289 -20.24 3.30 -12.16
CA ILE A 289 -20.66 4.67 -12.50
C ILE A 289 -20.98 5.46 -11.23
N LYS A 290 -21.76 4.88 -10.31
CA LYS A 290 -22.13 5.53 -9.04
C LYS A 290 -20.90 5.94 -8.23
N TYR A 291 -20.00 5.01 -7.96
CA TYR A 291 -18.82 5.27 -7.11
C TYR A 291 -17.76 6.09 -7.84
N GLY A 292 -17.55 5.87 -9.14
CA GLY A 292 -16.65 6.67 -9.97
C GLY A 292 -17.07 8.14 -10.00
N LYS A 293 -18.36 8.43 -10.25
CA LYS A 293 -18.91 9.80 -10.19
C LYS A 293 -18.71 10.45 -8.82
N GLN A 294 -18.93 9.70 -7.73
CA GLN A 294 -18.71 10.22 -6.37
C GLN A 294 -17.25 10.61 -6.09
N LEU A 295 -16.29 9.93 -6.71
CA LEU A 295 -14.86 10.21 -6.52
C LEU A 295 -14.40 11.46 -7.28
N ILE A 296 -14.97 11.72 -8.45
CA ILE A 296 -14.62 12.88 -9.29
C ILE A 296 -15.43 14.14 -8.94
N GLN A 297 -16.60 13.98 -8.33
CA GLN A 297 -17.47 15.11 -7.99
C GLN A 297 -16.74 16.09 -7.05
N ASN A 298 -16.74 17.37 -7.43
CA ASN A 298 -16.04 18.45 -6.71
C ASN A 298 -14.55 18.15 -6.47
N ASP A 299 -13.91 17.38 -7.37
CA ASP A 299 -12.52 16.97 -7.28
C ASP A 299 -12.19 16.22 -5.97
N ARG A 300 -13.17 15.53 -5.38
CA ARG A 300 -13.07 14.89 -4.06
C ARG A 300 -11.82 14.01 -3.91
N LEU A 301 -11.57 13.11 -4.87
CA LEU A 301 -10.39 12.24 -4.82
C LEU A 301 -9.08 13.02 -4.96
N ILE A 302 -9.06 14.08 -5.76
CA ILE A 302 -7.90 14.95 -5.96
C ILE A 302 -7.63 15.77 -4.68
N ASN A 303 -8.66 16.29 -4.04
CA ASN A 303 -8.56 17.09 -2.81
C ASN A 303 -7.95 16.30 -1.65
N HIS A 304 -8.17 14.98 -1.59
CA HIS A 304 -7.61 14.10 -0.56
C HIS A 304 -6.40 13.28 -1.03
N ALA A 305 -5.90 13.52 -2.24
CA ALA A 305 -4.88 12.71 -2.89
C ALA A 305 -3.61 12.52 -2.03
N ILE A 306 -3.10 13.61 -1.46
CA ILE A 306 -1.87 13.61 -0.67
C ILE A 306 -2.08 12.89 0.68
N GLU A 307 -3.18 13.19 1.38
CA GLU A 307 -3.50 12.58 2.67
C GLU A 307 -3.71 11.07 2.53
N LEU A 308 -4.47 10.67 1.50
CA LEU A 308 -4.71 9.28 1.18
C LEU A 308 -3.41 8.53 0.86
N LEU A 309 -2.49 9.18 0.11
CA LEU A 309 -1.21 8.59 -0.21
C LEU A 309 -0.31 8.42 1.03
N LEU A 310 -0.29 9.41 1.93
CA LEU A 310 0.53 9.35 3.14
C LEU A 310 0.04 8.29 4.14
N GLU A 311 -1.27 8.09 4.25
CA GLU A 311 -1.86 7.21 5.27
C GLU A 311 -2.22 5.81 4.74
N TYR A 312 -2.51 5.68 3.45
CA TYR A 312 -3.07 4.48 2.82
C TYR A 312 -2.35 4.07 1.52
N SER A 313 -1.04 4.34 1.41
CA SER A 313 -0.19 3.90 0.29
C SER A 313 -0.30 2.40 -0.01
N ASP A 314 -0.64 1.58 0.99
CA ASP A 314 -0.79 0.13 0.86
C ASP A 314 -2.03 -0.29 0.03
N VAL A 315 -2.93 0.65 -0.27
CA VAL A 315 -4.19 0.43 -1.02
C VAL A 315 -4.13 1.06 -2.41
N LEU A 316 -3.41 2.18 -2.53
CA LEU A 316 -3.43 3.04 -3.71
C LEU A 316 -2.19 2.78 -4.57
N PRO A 317 -2.33 2.37 -5.84
CA PRO A 317 -1.20 2.30 -6.75
C PRO A 317 -0.56 3.70 -6.88
N ASN A 318 0.75 3.75 -6.67
CA ASN A 318 1.48 4.99 -6.41
C ASN A 318 2.57 5.23 -7.47
N LEU A 319 2.16 5.69 -8.64
CA LEU A 319 3.00 6.49 -9.52
C LEU A 319 2.45 7.92 -9.59
N LYS A 320 3.33 8.88 -9.90
CA LYS A 320 2.89 10.25 -10.19
C LYS A 320 1.92 10.20 -11.39
N PRO A 321 0.77 10.90 -11.34
CA PRO A 321 -0.14 10.93 -12.48
C PRO A 321 0.58 11.51 -13.70
N GLU A 322 0.25 10.99 -14.89
CA GLU A 322 0.88 11.33 -16.16
C GLU A 322 -0.17 11.92 -17.11
N PRO A 323 -0.76 13.09 -16.79
CA PRO A 323 -1.82 13.69 -17.60
C PRO A 323 -1.34 14.01 -19.03
N THR A 324 -0.05 14.16 -19.25
CA THR A 324 0.53 14.41 -20.58
C THR A 324 0.61 13.19 -21.48
N THR A 325 0.38 12.00 -20.94
CA THR A 325 0.68 10.71 -21.57
C THR A 325 -0.63 9.99 -21.89
N LEU A 326 -0.77 9.50 -23.13
CA LEU A 326 -1.90 8.67 -23.57
C LEU A 326 -1.55 7.17 -23.52
N VAL A 327 -0.32 6.79 -23.90
CA VAL A 327 0.13 5.39 -23.86
C VAL A 327 0.77 5.14 -22.49
N LYS A 328 0.02 4.51 -21.58
CA LYS A 328 0.45 4.32 -20.19
C LYS A 328 -0.30 3.20 -19.46
N ARG A 329 0.19 2.84 -18.28
CA ARG A 329 -0.48 1.93 -17.34
C ARG A 329 -1.45 2.70 -16.45
N TYR A 330 -2.71 2.77 -16.87
CA TYR A 330 -3.76 3.45 -16.12
C TYR A 330 -4.03 2.85 -14.74
N ASP A 331 -3.64 1.60 -14.49
CA ASP A 331 -3.77 0.92 -13.19
C ASP A 331 -2.65 1.23 -12.21
N ASN A 332 -1.57 1.88 -12.66
CA ASN A 332 -0.44 2.25 -11.79
C ASN A 332 -0.63 3.58 -11.05
N ASN A 333 -1.67 4.35 -11.39
CA ASN A 333 -2.04 5.56 -10.69
C ASN A 333 -3.52 5.52 -10.35
N TYR A 334 -3.84 5.65 -9.06
CA TYR A 334 -5.22 5.50 -8.58
C TYR A 334 -6.20 6.57 -9.12
N LEU A 335 -5.73 7.77 -9.50
CA LEU A 335 -6.58 8.79 -10.12
C LEU A 335 -6.93 8.38 -11.56
N GLU A 336 -5.92 8.02 -12.35
CA GLU A 336 -6.10 7.57 -13.74
C GLU A 336 -6.93 6.29 -13.81
N GLN A 337 -6.74 5.38 -12.86
CA GLN A 337 -7.51 4.14 -12.77
C GLN A 337 -9.00 4.40 -12.61
N VAL A 338 -9.39 5.41 -11.81
CA VAL A 338 -10.79 5.79 -11.62
C VAL A 338 -11.42 6.29 -12.92
N PHE A 339 -10.72 7.15 -13.66
CA PHE A 339 -11.22 7.61 -14.97
C PHE A 339 -11.30 6.48 -15.98
N TYR A 340 -10.28 5.61 -16.01
CA TYR A 340 -10.23 4.45 -16.90
C TYR A 340 -11.45 3.53 -16.71
N ILE A 341 -11.74 3.10 -15.48
CA ILE A 341 -12.89 2.22 -15.20
C ILE A 341 -14.23 2.93 -15.36
N LEU A 342 -14.30 4.24 -15.05
CA LEU A 342 -15.53 5.01 -15.19
C LEU A 342 -15.91 5.18 -16.66
N ILE A 343 -14.96 5.54 -17.52
CA ILE A 343 -15.19 5.68 -18.97
C ILE A 343 -15.64 4.34 -19.58
N ASP A 344 -14.99 3.24 -19.21
CA ASP A 344 -15.40 1.90 -19.65
C ASP A 344 -16.85 1.58 -19.25
N ALA A 345 -17.23 1.84 -18.00
CA ALA A 345 -18.58 1.60 -17.51
C ALA A 345 -19.64 2.50 -18.16
N LEU A 346 -19.31 3.78 -18.41
CA LEU A 346 -20.19 4.71 -19.12
C LEU A 346 -20.45 4.26 -20.55
N VAL A 347 -19.42 3.80 -21.27
CA VAL A 347 -19.55 3.25 -22.63
C VAL A 347 -20.42 1.99 -22.63
N GLN A 348 -20.21 1.06 -21.68
CA GLN A 348 -21.05 -0.13 -21.54
C GLN A 348 -22.53 0.21 -21.27
N SER A 349 -22.80 1.34 -20.61
CA SER A 349 -24.14 1.85 -20.33
C SER A 349 -24.69 2.79 -21.41
N ASN A 350 -24.01 2.92 -22.56
CA ASN A 350 -24.34 3.84 -23.65
C ASN A 350 -24.42 5.33 -23.25
N GLN A 351 -23.71 5.74 -22.20
CA GLN A 351 -23.66 7.14 -21.71
C GLN A 351 -22.50 7.92 -22.37
N PHE A 352 -22.48 7.97 -23.71
CA PHE A 352 -21.37 8.53 -24.51
C PHE A 352 -21.15 10.04 -24.32
N SER A 353 -22.23 10.80 -24.16
CA SER A 353 -22.16 12.24 -23.93
C SER A 353 -21.43 12.57 -22.62
N GLU A 354 -21.61 11.75 -21.59
CA GLU A 354 -20.92 11.92 -20.32
C GLU A 354 -19.41 11.64 -20.46
N VAL A 355 -19.01 10.66 -21.27
CA VAL A 355 -17.59 10.42 -21.56
C VAL A 355 -16.94 11.66 -22.19
N VAL A 356 -17.58 12.26 -23.19
CA VAL A 356 -17.08 13.49 -23.81
C VAL A 356 -17.03 14.65 -22.82
N GLN A 357 -18.01 14.74 -21.92
CA GLN A 357 -17.98 15.72 -20.84
C GLN A 357 -16.79 15.51 -19.90
N LEU A 358 -16.47 14.27 -19.52
CA LEU A 358 -15.29 13.97 -18.71
C LEU A 358 -13.99 14.40 -19.40
N LEU A 359 -13.85 14.12 -20.70
CA LEU A 359 -12.68 14.52 -21.50
C LEU A 359 -12.54 16.06 -21.59
N LYS A 360 -13.64 16.79 -21.56
CA LYS A 360 -13.68 18.25 -21.52
C LYS A 360 -13.29 18.82 -20.16
N GLN A 361 -13.70 18.17 -19.07
CA GLN A 361 -13.57 18.69 -17.71
C GLN A 361 -12.28 18.28 -17.02
N HIS A 362 -11.73 17.11 -17.35
CA HIS A 362 -10.61 16.52 -16.62
C HIS A 362 -9.48 16.09 -17.57
N GLU A 363 -8.32 16.74 -17.45
CA GLU A 363 -7.13 16.43 -18.24
C GLU A 363 -6.68 14.97 -18.09
N ILE A 364 -6.73 14.46 -16.86
CA ILE A 364 -6.31 13.11 -16.48
C ILE A 364 -7.25 12.00 -16.99
N ALA A 365 -8.41 12.35 -17.55
CA ALA A 365 -9.36 11.39 -18.10
C ALA A 365 -8.85 10.70 -19.37
N SER A 366 -7.89 11.31 -20.07
CA SER A 366 -7.18 10.74 -21.22
C SER A 366 -5.75 11.26 -21.28
N CYS A 367 -5.51 12.35 -22.01
CA CYS A 367 -4.26 13.10 -22.00
C CYS A 367 -4.46 14.61 -22.28
N THR A 368 -3.44 15.42 -21.95
CA THR A 368 -3.40 16.88 -22.17
C THR A 368 -3.77 17.25 -23.60
N SER A 369 -3.24 16.55 -24.60
CA SER A 369 -3.48 16.89 -26.01
C SER A 369 -4.95 16.73 -26.44
N ILE A 370 -5.67 15.75 -25.88
CA ILE A 370 -7.11 15.57 -26.14
C ILE A 370 -7.92 16.61 -25.36
N TYR A 371 -7.55 16.88 -24.10
CA TYR A 371 -8.18 17.91 -23.28
C TYR A 371 -8.04 19.32 -23.90
N GLU A 372 -6.85 19.66 -24.38
CA GLU A 372 -6.58 20.93 -25.08
C GLU A 372 -7.40 21.06 -26.37
N TYR A 373 -7.57 19.98 -27.13
CA TYR A 373 -8.41 19.99 -28.33
C TYR A 373 -9.86 20.40 -28.00
N PHE A 374 -10.42 19.84 -26.94
CA PHE A 374 -11.79 20.13 -26.52
C PHE A 374 -11.99 21.53 -25.93
N ASN A 375 -10.96 22.08 -25.29
CA ASN A 375 -11.01 23.37 -24.60
C ASN A 375 -10.40 24.53 -25.40
N ALA A 376 -9.97 24.29 -26.63
CA ALA A 376 -9.44 25.33 -27.50
C ALA A 376 -10.53 26.36 -27.85
N GLN A 377 -10.20 27.64 -27.72
CA GLN A 377 -11.12 28.74 -28.07
C GLN A 377 -11.44 28.78 -29.57
N GLN A 378 -10.55 28.25 -30.40
CA GLN A 378 -10.70 28.15 -31.85
C GLN A 378 -10.14 26.82 -32.33
N PHE A 379 -10.79 26.21 -33.32
CA PHE A 379 -10.31 24.99 -33.94
C PHE A 379 -8.93 25.22 -34.58
N ASN A 380 -7.95 24.39 -34.20
CA ASN A 380 -6.61 24.40 -34.78
C ASN A 380 -6.20 22.96 -35.14
N LYS A 381 -5.94 22.73 -36.43
CA LYS A 381 -5.49 21.44 -36.97
C LYS A 381 -4.18 20.96 -36.33
N ASP A 382 -3.33 21.86 -35.86
CA ASP A 382 -2.09 21.52 -35.15
C ASP A 382 -2.38 20.76 -33.84
N LEU A 383 -3.51 20.99 -33.19
CA LEU A 383 -3.90 20.26 -31.97
C LEU A 383 -4.11 18.77 -32.26
N LEU A 384 -4.69 18.43 -33.42
CA LEU A 384 -4.84 17.04 -33.86
C LEU A 384 -3.48 16.37 -34.12
N HIS A 385 -2.51 17.11 -34.66
CA HIS A 385 -1.14 16.60 -34.89
C HIS A 385 -0.37 16.41 -33.57
N ARG A 386 -0.61 17.23 -32.54
CA ARG A 386 0.00 17.07 -31.20
C ARG A 386 -0.40 15.77 -30.52
N ILE A 387 -1.60 15.26 -30.77
CA ILE A 387 -2.04 13.97 -30.21
C ILE A 387 -1.14 12.83 -30.74
N GLU A 388 -0.84 12.81 -32.04
CA GLU A 388 0.06 11.80 -32.60
C GLU A 388 1.50 11.95 -32.07
N ALA A 389 2.01 13.18 -32.00
CA ALA A 389 3.34 13.44 -31.43
C ALA A 389 3.43 13.01 -29.95
N THR A 390 2.34 13.13 -29.21
CA THR A 390 2.22 12.65 -27.82
C THR A 390 2.40 11.14 -27.78
N VAL A 391 1.64 10.38 -28.57
CA VAL A 391 1.75 8.92 -28.63
C VAL A 391 3.17 8.46 -28.99
N GLN A 392 3.79 9.08 -29.99
CA GLN A 392 5.15 8.73 -30.39
C GLN A 392 6.17 8.97 -29.27
N ARG A 393 6.03 10.10 -28.56
CA ARG A 393 6.87 10.43 -27.40
C ARG A 393 6.64 9.45 -26.26
N ASP A 394 5.38 9.10 -25.97
CA ASP A 394 5.01 8.19 -24.88
C ASP A 394 5.63 6.80 -25.12
N ILE A 395 5.53 6.28 -26.35
CA ILE A 395 6.19 5.02 -26.76
C ILE A 395 7.70 5.11 -26.57
N ALA A 396 8.33 6.22 -26.96
CA ALA A 396 9.77 6.41 -26.79
C ALA A 396 10.23 6.38 -25.32
N TYR A 397 9.43 6.93 -24.42
CA TYR A 397 9.68 6.83 -22.98
C TYR A 397 9.47 5.41 -22.44
N ILE A 398 8.48 4.67 -22.92
CA ILE A 398 8.23 3.30 -22.47
C ILE A 398 9.38 2.36 -22.88
N VAL A 399 9.80 2.43 -24.14
CA VAL A 399 10.77 1.47 -24.70
C VAL A 399 12.21 1.84 -24.33
N HIS A 400 12.61 3.09 -24.54
CA HIS A 400 14.00 3.53 -24.39
C HIS A 400 14.22 4.54 -23.26
N ASN A 401 13.18 4.90 -22.49
CA ASN A 401 13.23 5.92 -21.43
C ASN A 401 13.80 7.27 -21.91
N SER A 402 13.62 7.57 -23.20
CA SER A 402 14.17 8.78 -23.82
C SER A 402 13.41 9.15 -25.09
N PRO A 403 13.07 10.43 -25.29
CA PRO A 403 12.43 10.91 -26.51
C PRO A 403 13.42 11.04 -27.67
N GLN A 404 14.71 10.71 -27.50
CA GLN A 404 15.71 10.85 -28.55
C GLN A 404 15.67 9.70 -29.58
N TYR A 405 15.12 8.54 -29.20
CA TYR A 405 15.10 7.33 -30.01
C TYR A 405 13.70 6.98 -30.52
N VAL A 406 12.92 7.98 -30.93
CA VAL A 406 11.49 7.81 -31.27
C VAL A 406 11.29 6.74 -32.36
N LEU A 407 12.06 6.80 -33.44
CA LEU A 407 11.90 5.85 -34.56
C LEU A 407 12.20 4.41 -34.13
N GLN A 408 13.35 4.18 -33.47
CA GLN A 408 13.71 2.84 -32.99
C GLN A 408 12.71 2.32 -31.95
N SER A 409 12.23 3.20 -31.06
CA SER A 409 11.24 2.85 -30.05
C SER A 409 9.91 2.42 -30.67
N ILE A 410 9.48 3.10 -31.73
CA ILE A 410 8.25 2.75 -32.45
C ILE A 410 8.42 1.41 -33.16
N GLU A 411 9.56 1.15 -33.80
CA GLU A 411 9.84 -0.12 -34.46
C GLU A 411 9.78 -1.28 -33.44
N GLU A 412 10.50 -1.18 -32.33
CA GLU A 412 10.51 -2.18 -31.27
C GLU A 412 9.11 -2.36 -30.64
N TRP A 413 8.40 -1.25 -30.39
CA TRP A 413 7.03 -1.31 -29.89
C TRP A 413 6.14 -2.10 -30.84
N LEU A 414 6.13 -1.74 -32.14
CA LEU A 414 5.28 -2.38 -33.15
C LEU A 414 5.57 -3.87 -33.32
N GLU A 415 6.82 -4.31 -33.11
CA GLU A 415 7.20 -5.72 -33.16
C GLU A 415 6.72 -6.54 -31.97
N HIS A 416 6.49 -5.91 -30.81
CA HIS A 416 6.34 -6.62 -29.54
C HIS A 416 5.09 -6.28 -28.73
N TYR A 417 4.34 -5.22 -29.03
CA TYR A 417 3.21 -4.79 -28.17
C TYR A 417 2.04 -5.78 -28.13
N TYR A 418 1.91 -6.65 -29.12
CA TYR A 418 0.83 -7.65 -29.22
C TYR A 418 1.18 -8.99 -28.56
N ASP A 419 2.44 -9.23 -28.17
CA ASP A 419 2.87 -10.47 -27.52
C ASP A 419 2.61 -10.41 -26.01
N GLU A 420 1.77 -11.29 -25.47
CA GLU A 420 1.46 -11.39 -24.03
C GLU A 420 2.69 -11.52 -23.12
N ARG A 421 3.82 -12.00 -23.65
CA ARG A 421 5.07 -12.13 -22.89
C ARG A 421 5.91 -10.85 -22.89
N SER A 422 5.57 -9.90 -23.74
CA SER A 422 6.25 -8.62 -23.85
C SER A 422 5.92 -7.71 -22.66
N PRO A 423 6.88 -6.91 -22.15
CA PRO A 423 6.60 -5.89 -21.14
C PRO A 423 5.64 -4.80 -21.64
N TYR A 424 5.44 -4.67 -22.96
CA TYR A 424 4.58 -3.66 -23.58
C TYR A 424 3.11 -4.08 -23.66
N TYR A 425 2.81 -5.37 -23.53
CA TYR A 425 1.48 -5.90 -23.80
C TYR A 425 0.41 -5.34 -22.89
N GLU A 426 0.61 -5.34 -21.57
CA GLU A 426 -0.38 -4.79 -20.63
C GLU A 426 -0.67 -3.31 -20.92
N ILE A 427 0.38 -2.54 -21.26
CA ILE A 427 0.27 -1.12 -21.59
C ILE A 427 -0.56 -0.94 -22.86
N ALA A 428 -0.24 -1.69 -23.91
CA ALA A 428 -0.95 -1.64 -25.17
C ALA A 428 -2.40 -2.11 -25.01
N ASN A 429 -2.65 -3.14 -24.22
CA ASN A 429 -3.98 -3.67 -23.94
C ASN A 429 -4.88 -2.63 -23.27
N MET A 430 -4.40 -2.01 -22.19
CA MET A 430 -5.14 -0.96 -21.50
C MET A 430 -5.36 0.26 -22.40
N THR A 431 -4.31 0.74 -23.08
CA THR A 431 -4.37 1.90 -23.96
C THR A 431 -5.35 1.67 -25.12
N SER A 432 -5.28 0.49 -25.74
CA SER A 432 -6.16 0.08 -26.84
C SER A 432 -7.62 0.09 -26.42
N ASN A 433 -7.95 -0.52 -25.27
CA ASN A 433 -9.32 -0.53 -24.75
C ASN A 433 -9.82 0.90 -24.43
N HIS A 434 -9.00 1.70 -23.74
CA HIS A 434 -9.33 3.08 -23.38
C HIS A 434 -9.62 3.94 -24.62
N VAL A 435 -8.73 3.89 -25.62
CA VAL A 435 -8.89 4.65 -26.87
C VAL A 435 -10.09 4.16 -27.65
N CYS A 436 -10.38 2.85 -27.70
CA CYS A 436 -11.60 2.33 -28.30
C CYS A 436 -12.87 2.89 -27.63
N ASN A 437 -12.89 3.00 -26.30
CA ASN A 437 -14.02 3.58 -25.56
C ASN A 437 -14.18 5.08 -25.83
N ILE A 438 -13.08 5.83 -25.94
CA ILE A 438 -13.11 7.22 -26.41
C ILE A 438 -13.66 7.29 -27.84
N LEU A 439 -13.15 6.47 -28.78
CA LEU A 439 -13.60 6.44 -30.17
C LEU A 439 -15.10 6.16 -30.31
N LYS A 440 -15.65 5.19 -29.57
CA LYS A 440 -17.09 4.92 -29.53
C LYS A 440 -17.88 6.17 -29.10
N SER A 441 -17.38 6.85 -28.08
CA SER A 441 -18.01 8.05 -27.52
C SER A 441 -17.95 9.23 -28.48
N LEU A 442 -16.81 9.45 -29.14
CA LEU A 442 -16.64 10.48 -30.17
C LEU A 442 -17.56 10.23 -31.36
N PHE A 443 -17.67 8.98 -31.82
CA PHE A 443 -18.55 8.60 -32.93
C PHE A 443 -20.02 8.88 -32.59
N ALA A 444 -20.49 8.39 -31.44
CA ALA A 444 -21.89 8.55 -31.01
C ALA A 444 -22.29 10.00 -30.67
N THR A 445 -21.30 10.90 -30.49
CA THR A 445 -21.52 12.33 -30.20
C THR A 445 -21.04 13.23 -31.34
N GLU A 446 -20.83 12.65 -32.52
CA GLU A 446 -20.51 13.35 -33.77
C GLU A 446 -19.24 14.21 -33.72
N GLN A 447 -18.26 13.85 -32.88
CA GLN A 447 -16.96 14.51 -32.81
C GLN A 447 -16.00 13.95 -33.87
N TYR A 448 -16.39 14.08 -35.14
CA TYR A 448 -15.80 13.32 -36.26
C TYR A 448 -14.34 13.67 -36.54
N GLU A 449 -13.91 14.93 -36.43
CA GLU A 449 -12.52 15.29 -36.72
C GLU A 449 -11.53 14.64 -35.74
N LEU A 450 -11.88 14.64 -34.45
CA LEU A 450 -11.08 13.96 -33.43
C LEU A 450 -11.17 12.44 -33.58
N PHE A 451 -12.36 11.91 -33.91
CA PHE A 451 -12.55 10.49 -34.18
C PHE A 451 -11.62 10.00 -35.30
N GLU A 452 -11.61 10.66 -36.45
CA GLU A 452 -10.77 10.28 -37.59
C GLU A 452 -9.29 10.28 -37.22
N LYS A 453 -8.82 11.33 -36.55
CA LYS A 453 -7.41 11.42 -36.15
C LYS A 453 -7.04 10.35 -35.14
N LEU A 454 -7.87 10.13 -34.12
CA LEU A 454 -7.61 9.13 -33.10
C LEU A 454 -7.70 7.71 -33.66
N MET A 455 -8.56 7.48 -34.66
CA MET A 455 -8.67 6.20 -35.38
C MET A 455 -7.43 5.89 -36.23
N GLU A 456 -6.85 6.91 -36.88
CA GLU A 456 -5.57 6.81 -37.59
C GLU A 456 -4.46 6.36 -36.62
N ILE A 457 -4.32 7.07 -35.50
CA ILE A 457 -3.33 6.78 -34.45
C ILE A 457 -3.53 5.37 -33.88
N TYR A 458 -4.77 5.01 -33.55
CA TYR A 458 -5.13 3.69 -33.02
C TYR A 458 -4.68 2.56 -33.95
N LYS A 459 -5.02 2.64 -35.24
CA LYS A 459 -4.65 1.64 -36.25
C LYS A 459 -3.14 1.53 -36.43
N LYS A 460 -2.43 2.66 -36.28
CA LYS A 460 -0.99 2.74 -36.52
C LYS A 460 -0.15 2.22 -35.36
N TYR A 461 -0.55 2.44 -34.10
CA TYR A 461 0.34 2.25 -32.96
C TYR A 461 -0.09 1.18 -31.95
N PHE A 462 -1.36 0.89 -31.76
CA PHE A 462 -1.80 0.00 -30.67
C PHE A 462 -3.13 -0.71 -31.00
N LYS A 463 -3.22 -1.23 -32.22
CA LYS A 463 -4.38 -1.99 -32.71
C LYS A 463 -4.35 -3.40 -32.13
N ILE A 464 -5.28 -3.70 -31.23
CA ILE A 464 -5.55 -5.06 -30.78
C ILE A 464 -6.81 -5.54 -31.47
N ASP A 465 -6.74 -6.74 -32.08
CA ASP A 465 -7.79 -7.21 -32.96
C ASP A 465 -9.13 -7.41 -32.25
N GLU A 466 -9.13 -7.91 -31.01
CA GLU A 466 -10.35 -8.04 -30.20
C GLU A 466 -11.04 -6.69 -29.99
N HIS A 467 -10.31 -5.68 -29.50
CA HIS A 467 -10.86 -4.34 -29.28
C HIS A 467 -11.31 -3.68 -30.58
N PHE A 468 -10.56 -3.87 -31.67
CA PHE A 468 -10.91 -3.32 -32.98
C PHE A 468 -12.19 -3.93 -33.55
N ILE A 469 -12.38 -5.24 -33.42
CA ILE A 469 -13.61 -5.93 -33.81
C ILE A 469 -14.80 -5.37 -33.02
N ASN A 470 -14.64 -5.24 -31.70
CA ASN A 470 -15.69 -4.65 -30.84
C ASN A 470 -16.05 -3.21 -31.24
N LEU A 471 -15.06 -2.37 -31.59
CA LEU A 471 -15.30 -1.02 -32.09
C LEU A 471 -16.01 -1.02 -33.45
N ARG A 472 -15.59 -1.87 -34.38
CA ARG A 472 -16.21 -1.99 -35.71
C ARG A 472 -17.66 -2.43 -35.60
N ASP A 473 -17.92 -3.43 -34.78
CA ASP A 473 -19.26 -3.98 -34.60
C ASP A 473 -20.19 -2.93 -33.96
N PHE A 474 -19.69 -2.17 -32.97
CA PHE A 474 -20.38 -1.01 -32.41
C PHE A 474 -20.77 0.01 -33.49
N VAL A 475 -19.81 0.50 -34.28
CA VAL A 475 -20.08 1.48 -35.36
C VAL A 475 -21.12 0.94 -36.34
N SER A 476 -21.02 -0.34 -36.72
CA SER A 476 -21.95 -0.96 -37.64
C SER A 476 -23.39 -1.02 -37.11
N VAL A 477 -23.55 -1.27 -35.81
CA VAL A 477 -24.86 -1.33 -35.14
C VAL A 477 -25.43 0.08 -34.98
N TYR A 478 -24.61 1.05 -34.58
CA TYR A 478 -25.04 2.43 -34.37
C TYR A 478 -25.56 3.06 -35.66
N VAL A 479 -24.83 2.89 -36.76
CA VAL A 479 -25.25 3.38 -38.09
C VAL A 479 -26.56 2.71 -38.56
N LYS A 480 -26.73 1.41 -38.31
CA LYS A 480 -27.99 0.71 -38.67
C LYS A 480 -29.18 1.23 -37.87
N ASN A 481 -28.99 1.52 -36.59
CA ASN A 481 -30.06 1.99 -35.72
C ASN A 481 -30.49 3.42 -36.04
N GLU A 482 -29.55 4.32 -36.35
CA GLU A 482 -29.87 5.69 -36.78
C GLU A 482 -30.59 5.74 -38.13
N LEU A 483 -30.31 4.81 -39.04
CA LEU A 483 -31.04 4.68 -40.31
C LEU A 483 -32.45 4.06 -40.16
N SER A 484 -32.78 3.53 -38.98
CA SER A 484 -34.06 2.85 -38.68
C SER A 484 -35.03 3.72 -37.86
N THR A 485 -34.56 4.86 -37.35
CA THR A 485 -35.32 5.93 -36.68
C THR A 485 -35.51 7.10 -37.62
#